data_AF-A0A804IRY1-F1
#
_entry.id   AF-A0A804IRY1-F1
#
_cell.length_a   1.000
_cell.length_b   1.000
_cell.length_c   1.000
_cell.angle_alpha   90.00
_cell.angle_beta   90.00
_cell.angle_gamma   90.00
#
_symmetry.space_group_name_H-M   'P 1'
#
loop_
_entity.id
_entity.type
_entity.pdbx_description
1 polymer ?
#
loop_
_entity_poly.entity_id
_entity_poly.type
_entity_poly.pdbx_seq_one_letter_code
_entity_poly.pdbx_strand_id
1 'polypeptide(L)'
;MQSSSSSSASPAAASPPPPPPPSFPSFPKESRNLYCVLVTSLVSLFLILSFSSPSASSPSSSAASHVRSASATATALLSSSPPPPSLAYLLTGSAGDGDRLLRLLHAVYHPRNLYLLHLDGAAPKDERERLALAAWNVPAFRSARNVHVVGKPDFANPRGSSALSATLHGAAILLRIGANWDWFVNLDASEYPIVTQDDLLHVFSFLPRDLNFVQHSSYIGWRESRQLRPIIVDPGLYLSSRTDIFYATQKRELPNAYKLFTGSASVILSRKFIEYCILGTDNLPRTLMMYYANTLSSHTNYFQTVLCNSPGFNRTIVNHHLHYMIWDASPKKEPRLLTMDDLKNMTITGAAFGTRFSKNDPVLDHIDKETLSRGPGRIVPGGWCLGGSHGDPCAVWGNPDVLIPGPGAARLAKIIADLLSDGKLRSQQCIWK
;
A
#
# COMPACT_ATOMS: atom_id res chain seq x y z
N MET A 1 -60.10 36.57 -36.08
CA MET A 1 -60.14 37.81 -35.27
C MET A 1 -59.46 37.52 -33.95
N GLN A 2 -58.47 38.34 -33.60
CA GLN A 2 -57.81 38.46 -32.28
C GLN A 2 -57.04 37.22 -31.76
N SER A 3 -55.90 37.30 -31.08
CA SER A 3 -54.94 38.37 -30.81
C SER A 3 -53.75 37.71 -30.11
N SER A 4 -52.56 38.10 -30.52
CA SER A 4 -51.25 37.83 -29.92
C SER A 4 -51.15 38.20 -28.43
N SER A 5 -50.45 37.37 -27.64
CA SER A 5 -49.72 37.85 -26.46
C SER A 5 -48.39 37.09 -26.32
N SER A 6 -47.32 37.83 -26.59
CA SER A 6 -45.91 37.48 -26.44
C SER A 6 -45.45 37.86 -25.03
N SER A 7 -44.89 36.91 -24.27
CA SER A 7 -44.22 37.19 -22.99
C SER A 7 -42.76 37.60 -23.23
N SER A 8 -42.44 38.85 -22.86
CA SER A 8 -41.12 39.45 -22.89
C SER A 8 -40.28 38.99 -21.69
N ALA A 9 -39.12 38.37 -21.94
CA ALA A 9 -38.09 38.14 -20.94
C ALA A 9 -37.10 39.31 -20.91
N SER A 10 -36.93 39.93 -19.73
CA SER A 10 -35.95 41.00 -19.49
C SER A 10 -34.51 40.45 -19.45
N PRO A 11 -33.51 41.17 -19.97
CA PRO A 11 -32.11 40.76 -19.86
C PRO A 11 -31.52 41.13 -18.48
N ALA A 12 -30.76 40.20 -17.91
CA ALA A 12 -30.01 40.38 -16.66
C ALA A 12 -28.83 41.34 -16.87
N ALA A 13 -28.67 42.29 -15.94
CA ALA A 13 -27.58 43.26 -15.92
C ALA A 13 -26.23 42.58 -15.60
N ALA A 14 -25.20 42.92 -16.37
CA ALA A 14 -23.82 42.50 -16.14
C ALA A 14 -23.21 43.23 -14.94
N SER A 15 -22.51 42.49 -14.07
CA SER A 15 -21.76 43.01 -12.93
C SER A 15 -20.43 43.64 -13.36
N PRO A 16 -19.96 44.72 -12.68
CA PRO A 16 -18.71 45.40 -13.02
C PRO A 16 -17.47 44.61 -12.53
N PRO A 17 -16.30 44.81 -13.16
CA PRO A 17 -15.06 44.12 -12.79
C PRO A 17 -14.47 44.63 -11.46
N PRO A 18 -13.70 43.79 -10.74
CA PRO A 18 -13.12 44.13 -9.45
C PRO A 18 -11.97 45.16 -9.57
N PRO A 19 -11.71 45.95 -8.50
CA PRO A 19 -10.66 46.95 -8.49
C PRO A 19 -9.25 46.32 -8.41
N PRO A 20 -8.20 47.04 -8.88
CA PRO A 20 -6.83 46.55 -8.83
C PRO A 20 -6.27 46.50 -7.39
N PRO A 21 -5.29 45.62 -7.12
CA PRO A 21 -4.72 45.43 -5.79
C PRO A 21 -3.89 46.65 -5.34
N PRO A 22 -3.76 46.90 -4.03
CA PRO A 22 -3.00 48.02 -3.50
C PRO A 22 -1.49 47.87 -3.74
N SER A 23 -0.86 48.96 -4.13
CA SER A 23 0.59 49.08 -4.30
C SER A 23 1.32 49.09 -2.96
N PHE A 24 2.28 48.18 -2.77
CA PHE A 24 3.17 48.18 -1.62
C PHE A 24 4.22 49.30 -1.71
N PRO A 25 4.59 49.95 -0.58
CA PRO A 25 5.63 50.97 -0.58
C PRO A 25 7.00 50.37 -0.90
N SER A 26 7.66 50.93 -1.91
CA SER A 26 9.03 50.62 -2.29
C SER A 26 10.02 51.30 -1.34
N PHE A 27 10.78 50.51 -0.59
CA PHE A 27 11.86 51.01 0.25
C PHE A 27 13.14 51.28 -0.57
N PRO A 28 13.97 52.28 -0.19
CA PRO A 28 15.17 52.65 -0.93
C PRO A 28 16.18 51.49 -1.02
N LYS A 29 16.78 51.32 -2.21
CA LYS A 29 17.58 50.16 -2.62
C LYS A 29 18.93 50.01 -1.88
N GLU A 30 19.30 50.94 -1.00
CA GLU A 30 20.61 50.97 -0.32
C GLU A 30 20.63 50.38 1.11
N SER A 31 19.49 50.17 1.76
CA SER A 31 19.44 49.63 3.15
C SER A 31 19.41 48.10 3.24
N ARG A 32 19.18 47.40 2.11
CA ARG A 32 18.99 45.94 2.07
C ARG A 32 20.27 45.16 2.36
N ASN A 33 21.42 45.69 1.94
CA ASN A 33 22.71 45.03 2.13
C ASN A 33 23.18 45.10 3.59
N LEU A 34 22.88 46.20 4.29
CA LEU A 34 23.24 46.36 5.70
C LEU A 34 22.45 45.39 6.60
N TYR A 35 21.17 45.19 6.31
CA TYR A 35 20.34 44.21 7.01
C TYR A 35 20.78 42.77 6.76
N CYS A 36 21.15 42.42 5.52
CA CYS A 36 21.66 41.08 5.23
C CYS A 36 22.96 40.78 5.99
N VAL A 37 23.87 41.75 6.11
CA VAL A 37 25.13 41.56 6.85
C VAL A 37 24.89 41.47 8.37
N LEU A 38 23.95 42.24 8.92
CA LEU A 38 23.57 42.17 10.33
C LEU A 38 22.90 40.83 10.67
N VAL A 39 22.00 40.35 9.81
CA VAL A 39 21.32 39.05 10.01
C VAL A 39 22.30 37.89 9.92
N THR A 40 23.22 37.90 8.95
CA THR A 40 24.23 36.83 8.86
C THR A 40 25.19 36.85 10.05
N SER A 41 25.62 38.04 10.50
CA SER A 41 26.45 38.19 11.70
C SER A 41 25.77 37.65 12.96
N LEU A 42 24.48 37.96 13.17
CA LEU A 42 23.72 37.49 14.33
C LEU A 42 23.50 35.97 14.31
N VAL A 43 23.22 35.38 13.13
CA VAL A 43 23.06 33.93 12.98
C VAL A 43 24.39 33.20 13.24
N SER A 44 25.51 33.74 12.74
CA SER A 44 26.84 33.18 13.01
C SER A 44 27.20 33.25 14.50
N LEU A 45 26.89 34.35 15.18
CA LEU A 45 27.14 34.49 16.62
C LEU A 45 26.28 33.51 17.43
N PHE A 46 25.01 33.30 17.05
CA PHE A 46 24.12 32.33 17.69
C PHE A 46 24.62 30.89 17.53
N LEU A 47 25.14 30.53 16.36
CA LEU A 47 25.73 29.21 16.12
C LEU A 47 26.99 29.00 16.96
N ILE A 48 27.88 30.00 17.07
CA ILE A 48 29.11 29.89 17.87
C ILE A 48 28.79 29.75 19.37
N LEU A 49 27.77 30.46 19.87
CA LEU A 49 27.32 30.34 21.26
C LEU A 49 26.61 29.01 21.55
N SER A 50 25.96 28.41 20.54
CA SER A 50 25.26 27.11 20.68
C SER A 50 26.23 25.92 20.76
N PHE A 51 27.42 26.04 20.16
CA PHE A 51 28.48 25.01 20.22
C PHE A 51 29.42 25.16 21.43
N SER A 52 29.25 26.21 22.24
CA SER A 52 30.09 26.51 23.40
C SER A 52 29.31 26.27 24.70
N SER A 53 28.87 25.04 24.94
CA SER A 53 28.40 24.62 26.28
C SER A 53 29.43 23.69 26.91
N PRO A 54 30.04 24.06 28.05
CA PRO A 54 30.96 23.18 28.78
C PRO A 54 30.18 22.02 29.43
N SER A 55 30.64 20.80 29.16
CA SER A 55 30.14 19.57 29.77
C SER A 55 30.33 19.59 31.28
N ALA A 56 29.25 19.83 32.04
CA ALA A 56 29.24 19.69 33.49
C ALA A 56 29.17 18.19 33.87
N SER A 57 30.30 17.63 34.28
CA SER A 57 30.38 16.31 34.89
C SER A 57 29.80 16.35 36.32
N SER A 58 28.73 15.60 36.56
CA SER A 58 28.19 15.36 37.91
C SER A 58 28.68 14.01 38.43
N PRO A 59 28.98 13.87 39.75
CA PRO A 59 29.59 12.66 40.30
C PRO A 59 28.57 11.55 40.57
N SER A 60 29.09 10.33 40.51
CA SER A 60 28.43 9.03 40.65
C SER A 60 27.75 8.80 42.00
N SER A 61 26.50 8.32 41.97
CA SER A 61 25.87 7.59 43.08
C SER A 61 25.75 6.10 42.72
N SER A 62 26.40 5.27 43.53
CA SER A 62 26.64 3.83 43.34
C SER A 62 25.52 2.96 43.92
N ALA A 63 24.34 2.97 43.28
CA ALA A 63 23.24 2.04 43.61
C ALA A 63 22.41 1.57 42.41
N ALA A 64 22.84 1.83 41.16
CA ALA A 64 22.08 1.55 39.94
C ALA A 64 22.76 0.56 38.97
N SER A 65 23.74 -0.23 39.44
CA SER A 65 24.57 -1.09 38.59
C SER A 65 23.88 -2.37 38.11
N HIS A 66 22.83 -2.86 38.78
CA HIS A 66 22.21 -4.13 38.42
C HIS A 66 21.02 -4.02 37.44
N VAL A 67 20.37 -2.85 37.33
CA VAL A 67 19.28 -2.63 36.35
C VAL A 67 19.81 -2.13 35.00
N ARG A 68 20.95 -1.43 34.98
CA ARG A 68 21.58 -0.93 33.74
C ARG A 68 22.24 -2.03 32.90
N SER A 69 22.75 -3.10 33.51
CA SER A 69 23.40 -4.19 32.74
C SER A 69 22.42 -5.02 31.91
N ALA A 70 21.18 -5.22 32.37
CA ALA A 70 20.14 -5.91 31.61
C ALA A 70 19.59 -5.02 30.46
N SER A 71 19.46 -3.71 30.70
CA SER A 71 19.08 -2.76 29.66
C SER A 71 20.19 -2.59 28.62
N ALA A 72 21.47 -2.57 29.03
CA ALA A 72 22.62 -2.43 28.14
C ALA A 72 22.83 -3.67 27.25
N THR A 73 22.62 -4.88 27.79
CA THR A 73 22.65 -6.13 26.98
C THR A 73 21.44 -6.25 26.05
N ALA A 74 20.25 -5.80 26.47
CA ALA A 74 19.09 -5.71 25.57
C ALA A 74 19.31 -4.70 24.43
N THR A 75 19.86 -3.51 24.70
CA THR A 75 20.22 -2.54 23.65
C THR A 75 21.39 -3.02 22.76
N ALA A 76 22.35 -3.77 23.31
CA ALA A 76 23.44 -4.34 22.52
C ALA A 76 22.95 -5.47 21.60
N LEU A 77 21.97 -6.29 22.05
CA LEU A 77 21.34 -7.32 21.21
C LEU A 77 20.35 -6.72 20.18
N LEU A 78 19.69 -5.61 20.51
CA LEU A 78 18.90 -4.82 19.55
C LEU A 78 19.79 -4.14 18.48
N SER A 79 21.04 -3.83 18.79
CA SER A 79 21.97 -3.19 17.85
C SER A 79 22.52 -4.10 16.75
N SER A 80 22.36 -5.43 16.88
CA SER A 80 22.80 -6.39 15.85
C SER A 80 21.73 -6.78 14.82
N SER A 81 20.46 -6.47 15.08
CA SER A 81 19.37 -6.76 14.13
C SER A 81 19.17 -5.59 13.17
N PRO A 82 19.01 -5.83 11.85
CA PRO A 82 18.64 -4.77 10.93
C PRO A 82 17.32 -4.12 11.37
N PRO A 83 17.17 -2.80 11.17
CA PRO A 83 15.97 -2.08 11.59
C PRO A 83 14.73 -2.64 10.88
N PRO A 84 13.59 -2.81 11.58
CA PRO A 84 12.35 -3.23 10.96
C PRO A 84 11.93 -2.33 9.80
N PRO A 85 11.40 -2.87 8.71
CA PRO A 85 10.87 -2.05 7.63
C PRO A 85 9.59 -1.33 8.04
N SER A 86 9.10 -0.49 7.14
CA SER A 86 7.75 0.05 7.15
C SER A 86 7.01 -0.37 5.87
N LEU A 87 5.78 -0.85 6.01
CA LEU A 87 4.95 -1.27 4.88
C LEU A 87 3.84 -0.25 4.64
N ALA A 88 3.55 0.05 3.37
CA ALA A 88 2.43 0.85 2.94
C ALA A 88 1.34 -0.05 2.34
N TYR A 89 0.25 -0.22 3.07
CA TYR A 89 -0.89 -1.03 2.67
C TYR A 89 -1.94 -0.19 1.94
N LEU A 90 -2.32 -0.65 0.75
CA LEU A 90 -3.56 -0.24 0.09
C LEU A 90 -4.61 -1.33 0.32
N LEU A 91 -5.61 -1.04 1.15
CA LEU A 91 -6.69 -1.96 1.48
C LEU A 91 -7.94 -1.57 0.67
N THR A 92 -8.35 -2.42 -0.26
CA THR A 92 -9.39 -2.11 -1.25
C THR A 92 -10.65 -2.95 -1.08
N GLY A 93 -11.80 -2.34 -1.28
CA GLY A 93 -13.09 -3.01 -1.20
C GLY A 93 -14.13 -2.27 -2.01
N SER A 94 -15.34 -2.82 -2.04
CA SER A 94 -16.47 -2.23 -2.73
C SER A 94 -17.72 -2.19 -1.87
N ALA A 95 -18.88 -1.93 -2.46
CA ALA A 95 -20.16 -1.86 -1.77
C ALA A 95 -20.39 -3.10 -0.89
N GLY A 96 -20.57 -2.88 0.41
CA GLY A 96 -20.79 -3.92 1.41
C GLY A 96 -19.50 -4.53 2.02
N ASP A 97 -18.32 -4.05 1.65
CA ASP A 97 -17.03 -4.53 2.18
C ASP A 97 -16.49 -3.67 3.34
N GLY A 98 -17.18 -2.60 3.77
CA GLY A 98 -16.68 -1.70 4.83
C GLY A 98 -16.24 -2.43 6.12
N ASP A 99 -17.07 -3.33 6.65
CA ASP A 99 -16.75 -4.11 7.85
C ASP A 99 -15.58 -5.08 7.62
N ARG A 100 -15.46 -5.62 6.41
CA ARG A 100 -14.37 -6.54 6.04
C ARG A 100 -13.05 -5.80 5.96
N LEU A 101 -13.04 -4.59 5.39
CA LEU A 101 -11.87 -3.74 5.37
C LEU A 101 -11.44 -3.33 6.77
N LEU A 102 -12.39 -2.98 7.65
CA LEU A 102 -12.07 -2.67 9.03
C LEU A 102 -11.46 -3.88 9.75
N ARG A 103 -12.05 -5.07 9.60
CA ARG A 103 -11.51 -6.32 10.15
C ARG A 103 -10.10 -6.61 9.63
N LEU A 104 -9.90 -6.48 8.31
CA LEU A 104 -8.60 -6.66 7.68
C LEU A 104 -7.57 -5.67 8.23
N LEU A 105 -7.92 -4.38 8.33
CA LEU A 105 -7.05 -3.36 8.93
C LEU A 105 -6.62 -3.76 10.33
N HIS A 106 -7.55 -4.20 11.21
CA HIS A 106 -7.20 -4.69 12.54
C HIS A 106 -6.24 -5.89 12.51
N ALA A 107 -6.39 -6.79 11.52
CA ALA A 107 -5.55 -7.96 11.35
C ALA A 107 -4.14 -7.64 10.85
N VAL A 108 -3.98 -6.58 10.04
CA VAL A 108 -2.68 -6.18 9.47
C VAL A 108 -2.08 -4.95 10.15
N TYR A 109 -2.68 -4.42 11.22
CA TYR A 109 -2.22 -3.16 11.83
C TYR A 109 -0.91 -3.32 12.61
N HIS A 110 0.00 -2.36 12.39
CA HIS A 110 1.22 -2.14 13.15
C HIS A 110 1.60 -0.65 13.08
N PRO A 111 2.05 -0.01 14.17
CA PRO A 111 2.31 1.43 14.21
C PRO A 111 3.42 1.92 13.26
N ARG A 112 4.34 1.04 12.84
CA ARG A 112 5.36 1.38 11.82
C ARG A 112 4.84 1.53 10.40
N ASN A 113 3.70 0.91 10.11
CA ASN A 113 3.18 0.83 8.76
C ASN A 113 2.26 2.02 8.45
N LEU A 114 1.95 2.20 7.18
CA LEU A 114 1.02 3.20 6.65
C LEU A 114 -0.14 2.50 5.96
N TYR A 115 -1.37 2.95 6.18
CA TYR A 115 -2.57 2.32 5.66
C TYR A 115 -3.43 3.31 4.91
N LEU A 116 -3.85 2.94 3.70
CA LEU A 116 -4.83 3.65 2.90
C LEU A 116 -5.98 2.72 2.57
N LEU A 117 -7.18 3.05 3.06
CA LEU A 117 -8.40 2.32 2.82
C LEU A 117 -9.14 2.97 1.65
N HIS A 118 -9.55 2.16 0.68
CA HIS A 118 -10.30 2.59 -0.49
C HIS A 118 -11.53 1.70 -0.67
N LEU A 119 -12.70 2.26 -0.42
CA LEU A 119 -13.96 1.73 -0.91
C LEU A 119 -14.27 2.41 -2.23
N ASP A 120 -14.43 1.63 -3.29
CA ASP A 120 -14.60 2.15 -4.64
C ASP A 120 -15.88 3.00 -4.81
N GLY A 121 -16.01 3.63 -5.98
CA GLY A 121 -17.13 4.51 -6.31
C GLY A 121 -18.50 3.82 -6.32
N ALA A 122 -18.54 2.48 -6.30
CA ALA A 122 -19.79 1.74 -6.19
C ALA A 122 -20.29 1.61 -4.75
N ALA A 123 -19.41 1.76 -3.75
CA ALA A 123 -19.86 1.85 -2.37
C ALA A 123 -20.70 3.12 -2.16
N PRO A 124 -21.77 3.08 -1.37
CA PRO A 124 -22.49 4.28 -0.96
C PRO A 124 -21.60 5.26 -0.18
N LYS A 125 -21.92 6.57 -0.28
CA LYS A 125 -21.16 7.60 0.44
C LYS A 125 -21.22 7.41 1.96
N ASP A 126 -22.38 7.03 2.49
CA ASP A 126 -22.58 6.76 3.92
C ASP A 126 -21.73 5.57 4.39
N GLU A 127 -21.53 4.54 3.56
CA GLU A 127 -20.66 3.41 3.90
C GLU A 127 -19.20 3.87 4.04
N ARG A 128 -18.72 4.71 3.11
CA ARG A 128 -17.38 5.31 3.18
C ARG A 128 -17.18 6.18 4.41
N GLU A 129 -18.17 7.02 4.73
CA GLU A 129 -18.12 7.87 5.92
C GLU A 129 -18.14 7.05 7.21
N ARG A 130 -18.95 5.98 7.27
CA ARG A 130 -18.95 5.04 8.39
C ARG A 130 -17.61 4.34 8.56
N LEU A 131 -16.97 3.89 7.48
CA LEU A 131 -15.63 3.29 7.53
C LEU A 131 -14.59 4.29 8.08
N ALA A 132 -14.61 5.54 7.61
CA ALA A 132 -13.71 6.58 8.08
C ALA A 132 -13.91 6.89 9.57
N LEU A 133 -15.15 7.02 10.02
CA LEU A 133 -15.49 7.22 11.43
C LEU A 133 -15.06 6.03 12.30
N ALA A 134 -15.30 4.80 11.84
CA ALA A 134 -14.93 3.60 12.56
C ALA A 134 -13.40 3.49 12.73
N ALA A 135 -12.63 3.71 11.65
CA ALA A 135 -11.18 3.73 11.71
C ALA A 135 -10.66 4.85 12.64
N TRP A 136 -11.24 6.04 12.58
CA TRP A 136 -10.88 7.15 13.46
C TRP A 136 -11.15 6.88 14.94
N ASN A 137 -12.13 6.03 15.25
CA ASN A 137 -12.53 5.70 16.61
C ASN A 137 -11.67 4.63 17.29
N VAL A 138 -10.72 4.03 16.57
CA VAL A 138 -9.74 3.13 17.17
C VAL A 138 -8.60 3.95 17.78
N PRO A 139 -8.36 3.90 19.11
CA PRO A 139 -7.37 4.76 19.76
C PRO A 139 -5.96 4.62 19.18
N ALA A 140 -5.53 3.39 18.89
CA ALA A 140 -4.20 3.15 18.31
C ALA A 140 -4.05 3.83 16.94
N PHE A 141 -5.04 3.70 16.05
CA PHE A 141 -4.97 4.27 14.71
C PHE A 141 -4.89 5.81 14.78
N ARG A 142 -5.69 6.40 15.66
CA ARG A 142 -5.72 7.85 15.91
C ARG A 142 -4.40 8.36 16.49
N SER A 143 -3.84 7.65 17.46
CA SER A 143 -2.57 8.03 18.09
C SER A 143 -1.39 7.94 17.11
N ALA A 144 -1.40 6.95 16.21
CA ALA A 144 -0.32 6.74 15.24
C ALA A 144 -0.44 7.67 14.04
N ARG A 145 -1.66 8.10 13.72
CA ARG A 145 -1.98 8.92 12.54
C ARG A 145 -1.48 8.30 11.23
N ASN A 146 -1.52 6.98 11.16
CA ASN A 146 -0.99 6.19 10.04
C ASN A 146 -2.10 5.45 9.25
N VAL A 147 -3.38 5.74 9.54
CA VAL A 147 -4.53 5.17 8.84
C VAL A 147 -5.29 6.29 8.15
N HIS A 148 -5.51 6.13 6.84
CA HIS A 148 -6.18 7.09 5.98
C HIS A 148 -7.29 6.41 5.18
N VAL A 149 -8.35 7.15 4.87
CA VAL A 149 -9.43 6.69 3.99
C VAL A 149 -9.54 7.61 2.80
N VAL A 150 -9.64 7.06 1.59
CA VAL A 150 -9.77 7.85 0.37
C VAL A 150 -11.12 8.56 0.35
N GLY A 151 -11.09 9.91 0.33
CA GLY A 151 -12.30 10.72 0.34
C GLY A 151 -13.02 10.76 -1.01
N LYS A 152 -12.28 10.93 -2.11
CA LYS A 152 -12.82 10.88 -3.48
C LYS A 152 -12.48 9.51 -4.09
N PRO A 153 -13.43 8.57 -4.13
CA PRO A 153 -13.16 7.21 -4.56
C PRO A 153 -13.00 7.14 -6.08
N ASP A 154 -12.23 6.14 -6.52
CA ASP A 154 -12.19 5.70 -7.90
C ASP A 154 -13.18 4.56 -8.10
N PHE A 155 -13.63 4.34 -9.32
CA PHE A 155 -14.24 3.06 -9.66
C PHE A 155 -13.15 2.00 -9.86
N ALA A 156 -13.39 0.78 -9.41
CA ALA A 156 -12.44 -0.32 -9.52
C ALA A 156 -13.14 -1.55 -10.09
N ASN A 157 -13.22 -1.64 -11.43
CA ASN A 157 -13.75 -2.82 -12.10
C ASN A 157 -12.63 -3.86 -12.32
N PRO A 158 -12.66 -5.05 -11.67
CA PRO A 158 -11.62 -6.07 -11.83
C PRO A 158 -11.50 -6.58 -13.26
N ARG A 159 -12.56 -6.49 -14.07
CA ARG A 159 -12.48 -6.88 -15.49
C ARG A 159 -11.86 -5.81 -16.37
N GLY A 160 -11.83 -4.57 -15.91
CA GLY A 160 -11.39 -3.41 -16.66
C GLY A 160 -10.04 -2.85 -16.22
N SER A 161 -9.72 -1.66 -16.72
CA SER A 161 -8.49 -0.91 -16.44
C SER A 161 -8.62 0.00 -15.22
N SER A 162 -9.85 0.34 -14.81
CA SER A 162 -10.13 1.17 -13.64
C SER A 162 -9.62 0.54 -12.34
N ALA A 163 -9.61 -0.80 -12.22
CA ALA A 163 -8.94 -1.47 -11.09
C ALA A 163 -7.43 -1.17 -11.02
N LEU A 164 -6.72 -1.18 -12.17
CA LEU A 164 -5.31 -0.79 -12.20
C LEU A 164 -5.14 0.70 -11.89
N SER A 165 -6.00 1.56 -12.44
CA SER A 165 -5.99 2.99 -12.18
C SER A 165 -6.18 3.30 -10.70
N ALA A 166 -7.13 2.65 -10.03
CA ALA A 166 -7.37 2.79 -8.60
C ALA A 166 -6.16 2.35 -7.76
N THR A 167 -5.51 1.24 -8.11
CA THR A 167 -4.29 0.79 -7.43
C THR A 167 -3.14 1.79 -7.59
N LEU A 168 -2.91 2.31 -8.81
CA LEU A 168 -1.87 3.31 -9.06
C LEU A 168 -2.18 4.64 -8.37
N HIS A 169 -3.45 5.06 -8.33
CA HIS A 169 -3.87 6.24 -7.59
C HIS A 169 -3.64 6.09 -6.08
N GLY A 170 -4.02 4.93 -5.50
CA GLY A 170 -3.73 4.61 -4.11
C GLY A 170 -2.23 4.61 -3.78
N ALA A 171 -1.41 4.02 -4.65
CA ALA A 171 0.04 4.06 -4.53
C ALA A 171 0.61 5.50 -4.59
N ALA A 172 0.09 6.34 -5.48
CA ALA A 172 0.47 7.75 -5.57
C ALA A 172 0.10 8.54 -4.30
N ILE A 173 -1.06 8.28 -3.70
CA ILE A 173 -1.46 8.88 -2.42
C ILE A 173 -0.49 8.42 -1.31
N LEU A 174 -0.17 7.14 -1.22
CA LEU A 174 0.76 6.59 -0.22
C LEU A 174 2.17 7.19 -0.33
N LEU A 175 2.67 7.42 -1.56
CA LEU A 175 3.92 8.15 -1.77
C LEU A 175 3.86 9.59 -1.26
N ARG A 176 2.72 10.26 -1.46
CA ARG A 176 2.52 11.66 -1.07
C ARG A 176 2.40 11.85 0.44
N ILE A 177 1.70 10.95 1.13
CA ILE A 177 1.39 11.12 2.57
C ILE A 177 2.45 10.49 3.48
N GLY A 178 3.29 9.58 2.97
CA GLY A 178 4.36 8.94 3.75
C GLY A 178 5.69 8.90 3.01
N ALA A 179 6.73 9.45 3.64
CA ALA A 179 8.06 9.57 3.04
C ALA A 179 8.95 8.33 3.19
N ASN A 180 8.71 7.47 4.19
CA ASN A 180 9.73 6.52 4.69
C ASN A 180 9.28 5.05 4.75
N TRP A 181 8.28 4.65 3.98
CA TRP A 181 7.92 3.23 3.85
C TRP A 181 8.80 2.52 2.81
N ASP A 182 9.03 1.22 2.99
CA ASP A 182 9.94 0.41 2.18
C ASP A 182 9.23 -0.38 1.08
N TRP A 183 8.06 -0.95 1.40
CA TRP A 183 7.28 -1.76 0.46
C TRP A 183 5.81 -1.34 0.42
N PHE A 184 5.26 -1.35 -0.77
CA PHE A 184 3.82 -1.25 -1.04
C PHE A 184 3.22 -2.66 -1.09
N VAL A 185 2.07 -2.83 -0.43
CA VAL A 185 1.29 -4.07 -0.42
C VAL A 185 -0.16 -3.73 -0.76
N ASN A 186 -0.72 -4.33 -1.81
CA ASN A 186 -2.15 -4.23 -2.08
C ASN A 186 -2.87 -5.45 -1.52
N LEU A 187 -3.98 -5.22 -0.81
CA LEU A 187 -4.89 -6.26 -0.37
C LEU A 187 -6.33 -5.88 -0.72
N ASP A 188 -7.14 -6.85 -1.13
CA ASP A 188 -8.59 -6.68 -1.25
C ASP A 188 -9.36 -7.24 -0.05
N ALA A 189 -10.64 -6.88 0.07
CA ALA A 189 -11.49 -7.30 1.19
C ALA A 189 -11.69 -8.83 1.32
N SER A 190 -11.32 -9.60 0.30
CA SER A 190 -11.34 -11.07 0.29
C SER A 190 -9.99 -11.73 0.61
N GLU A 191 -8.97 -10.93 0.90
CA GLU A 191 -7.65 -11.40 1.34
C GLU A 191 -7.50 -11.24 2.86
N TYR A 192 -6.66 -12.08 3.47
CA TYR A 192 -6.44 -12.04 4.92
C TYR A 192 -5.03 -12.51 5.29
N PRO A 193 -4.38 -11.92 6.32
CA PRO A 193 -3.06 -12.36 6.77
C PRO A 193 -3.11 -13.75 7.41
N ILE A 194 -2.09 -14.56 7.14
CA ILE A 194 -1.85 -15.89 7.76
C ILE A 194 -0.52 -15.95 8.51
N VAL A 195 0.08 -14.78 8.74
CA VAL A 195 1.21 -14.50 9.62
C VAL A 195 0.94 -13.19 10.36
N THR A 196 1.56 -12.97 11.53
CA THR A 196 1.43 -11.70 12.25
C THR A 196 2.23 -10.59 11.57
N GLN A 197 1.97 -9.33 11.92
CA GLN A 197 2.79 -8.21 11.44
C GLN A 197 4.22 -8.30 11.94
N ASP A 198 4.43 -8.72 13.19
CA ASP A 198 5.77 -8.94 13.73
C ASP A 198 6.52 -10.03 12.98
N ASP A 199 5.85 -11.13 12.59
CA ASP A 199 6.43 -12.16 11.73
C ASP A 199 6.90 -11.58 10.39
N LEU A 200 6.01 -10.84 9.72
CA LEU A 200 6.26 -10.28 8.40
C LEU A 200 7.39 -9.25 8.45
N LEU A 201 7.32 -8.30 9.37
CA LEU A 201 8.33 -7.26 9.56
C LEU A 201 9.67 -7.87 9.94
N HIS A 202 9.70 -8.88 10.84
CA HIS A 202 10.93 -9.55 11.25
C HIS A 202 11.64 -10.18 10.06
N VAL A 203 10.93 -10.99 9.27
CA VAL A 203 11.54 -11.65 8.10
C VAL A 203 11.97 -10.61 7.07
N PHE A 204 11.15 -9.59 6.81
CA PHE A 204 11.48 -8.55 5.84
C PHE A 204 12.68 -7.70 6.28
N SER A 205 12.97 -7.56 7.58
CA SER A 205 14.19 -6.88 8.08
C SER A 205 15.48 -7.42 7.46
N PHE A 206 15.52 -8.70 7.10
CA PHE A 206 16.70 -9.36 6.53
C PHE A 206 16.75 -9.35 5.01
N LEU A 207 15.76 -8.73 4.34
CA LEU A 207 15.66 -8.71 2.89
C LEU A 207 16.17 -7.39 2.29
N PRO A 208 16.84 -7.42 1.12
CA PRO A 208 17.10 -6.23 0.34
C PRO A 208 15.80 -5.47 0.04
N ARG A 209 15.76 -4.17 0.39
CA ARG A 209 14.56 -3.31 0.29
C ARG A 209 14.08 -3.08 -1.14
N ASP A 210 14.89 -3.41 -2.14
CA ASP A 210 14.57 -3.23 -3.55
C ASP A 210 13.85 -4.44 -4.18
N LEU A 211 13.74 -5.57 -3.47
CA LEU A 211 13.02 -6.75 -3.96
C LEU A 211 11.53 -6.49 -4.18
N ASN A 212 10.99 -7.13 -5.24
CA ASN A 212 9.59 -7.08 -5.65
C ASN A 212 9.03 -8.50 -5.74
N PHE A 213 8.05 -8.85 -4.90
CA PHE A 213 7.38 -10.15 -4.91
C PHE A 213 6.16 -10.09 -5.84
N VAL A 214 6.37 -10.54 -7.08
CA VAL A 214 5.37 -10.50 -8.14
C VAL A 214 5.41 -11.81 -8.90
N GLN A 215 4.34 -12.60 -8.81
CA GLN A 215 4.19 -13.75 -9.69
C GLN A 215 3.97 -13.28 -11.13
N HIS A 216 4.77 -13.82 -12.05
CA HIS A 216 4.71 -13.53 -13.48
C HIS A 216 4.99 -14.76 -14.34
N SER A 217 4.51 -14.71 -15.58
CA SER A 217 4.80 -15.65 -16.65
C SER A 217 4.91 -14.91 -17.97
N SER A 218 5.92 -15.26 -18.77
CA SER A 218 6.04 -14.85 -20.17
C SER A 218 5.16 -15.68 -21.10
N TYR A 219 4.64 -16.83 -20.63
CA TYR A 219 3.69 -17.63 -21.38
C TYR A 219 2.30 -17.03 -21.25
N ILE A 220 1.84 -16.45 -22.36
CA ILE A 220 0.56 -15.76 -22.45
C ILE A 220 -0.58 -16.75 -22.77
N GLY A 221 -0.31 -17.77 -23.60
CA GLY A 221 -1.26 -18.83 -23.94
C GLY A 221 -2.64 -18.32 -24.35
N TRP A 222 -3.70 -18.91 -23.76
CA TRP A 222 -5.09 -18.53 -24.05
C TRP A 222 -5.43 -17.06 -23.73
N ARG A 223 -4.65 -16.40 -22.85
CA ARG A 223 -4.87 -15.00 -22.49
C ARG A 223 -4.60 -14.07 -23.68
N GLU A 224 -3.83 -14.50 -24.68
CA GLU A 224 -3.60 -13.71 -25.89
C GLU A 224 -4.92 -13.41 -26.61
N SER A 225 -5.65 -14.45 -26.99
CA SER A 225 -6.87 -14.33 -27.79
C SER A 225 -8.07 -13.84 -26.97
N ARG A 226 -8.08 -14.11 -25.66
CA ARG A 226 -9.21 -13.80 -24.76
C ARG A 226 -9.04 -12.56 -23.89
N GLN A 227 -7.82 -12.07 -23.65
CA GLN A 227 -7.58 -10.92 -22.75
C GLN A 227 -6.74 -9.81 -23.37
N LEU A 228 -5.67 -10.12 -24.11
CA LEU A 228 -4.70 -9.11 -24.57
C LEU A 228 -5.01 -8.52 -25.95
N ARG A 229 -5.48 -9.33 -26.90
CA ARG A 229 -5.92 -8.86 -28.24
C ARG A 229 -7.30 -8.20 -28.23
N PRO A 230 -8.30 -8.65 -27.45
CA PRO A 230 -9.57 -7.94 -27.34
C PRO A 230 -9.38 -6.53 -26.79
N ILE A 231 -10.11 -5.57 -27.36
CA ILE A 231 -10.14 -4.19 -26.90
C ILE A 231 -11.43 -4.01 -26.10
N ILE A 232 -11.29 -3.49 -24.89
CA ILE A 232 -12.43 -3.18 -24.02
C ILE A 232 -12.49 -1.70 -23.70
N VAL A 233 -13.68 -1.23 -23.37
CA VAL A 233 -13.91 0.11 -22.82
C VAL A 233 -14.48 -0.07 -21.41
N ASP A 234 -13.76 0.44 -20.40
CA ASP A 234 -14.14 0.32 -19.00
C ASP A 234 -14.87 1.58 -18.49
N PRO A 235 -16.21 1.53 -18.26
CA PRO A 235 -17.00 2.68 -17.84
C PRO A 235 -16.53 3.33 -16.54
N GLY A 236 -15.83 2.57 -15.69
CA GLY A 236 -15.25 3.10 -14.45
C GLY A 236 -14.24 4.21 -14.71
N LEU A 237 -13.54 4.19 -15.85
CA LEU A 237 -12.49 5.15 -16.18
C LEU A 237 -13.04 6.45 -16.80
N TYR A 238 -14.06 6.38 -17.67
CA TYR A 238 -14.51 7.53 -18.46
C TYR A 238 -15.94 8.01 -18.17
N LEU A 239 -16.80 7.16 -17.60
CA LEU A 239 -18.18 7.54 -17.20
C LEU A 239 -18.35 7.62 -15.69
N SER A 240 -17.33 7.26 -14.90
CA SER A 240 -17.45 7.19 -13.43
C SER A 240 -18.67 6.35 -13.02
N SER A 241 -18.80 5.16 -13.61
CA SER A 241 -19.92 4.23 -13.40
C SER A 241 -19.43 2.79 -13.28
N ARG A 242 -20.15 1.97 -12.49
CA ARG A 242 -19.81 0.56 -12.25
C ARG A 242 -20.57 -0.43 -13.14
N THR A 243 -20.89 -0.05 -14.38
CA THR A 243 -21.49 -0.97 -15.35
C THR A 243 -20.46 -1.98 -15.88
N ASP A 244 -20.93 -3.07 -16.48
CA ASP A 244 -20.03 -4.05 -17.11
C ASP A 244 -19.23 -3.39 -18.25
N ILE A 245 -18.10 -4.01 -18.60
CA ILE A 245 -17.22 -3.55 -19.66
C ILE A 245 -17.85 -3.73 -21.04
N PHE A 246 -17.49 -2.85 -21.98
CA PHE A 246 -17.88 -2.97 -23.37
C PHE A 246 -16.75 -3.58 -24.19
N TYR A 247 -17.08 -4.47 -25.12
CA TYR A 247 -16.13 -5.03 -26.07
C TYR A 247 -16.20 -4.28 -27.39
N ALA A 248 -15.05 -3.88 -27.93
CA ALA A 248 -14.97 -3.44 -29.30
C ALA A 248 -15.09 -4.63 -30.26
N THR A 249 -15.58 -4.39 -31.47
CA THR A 249 -15.67 -5.41 -32.51
C THR A 249 -14.29 -5.82 -33.04
N GLN A 250 -13.35 -4.87 -33.11
CA GLN A 250 -12.00 -5.09 -33.59
C GLN A 250 -11.08 -5.60 -32.48
N LYS A 251 -10.05 -6.34 -32.88
CA LYS A 251 -8.96 -6.78 -32.01
C LYS A 251 -7.68 -6.08 -32.44
N ARG A 252 -6.77 -5.84 -31.50
CA ARG A 252 -5.44 -5.30 -31.78
C ARG A 252 -4.39 -6.40 -31.93
N GLU A 253 -3.29 -6.05 -32.58
CA GLU A 253 -2.07 -6.84 -32.52
C GLU A 253 -1.36 -6.66 -31.17
N LEU A 254 -0.48 -7.60 -30.84
CA LEU A 254 0.37 -7.46 -29.66
C LEU A 254 1.50 -6.47 -29.95
N PRO A 255 1.94 -5.70 -28.94
CA PRO A 255 3.06 -4.79 -29.08
C PRO A 255 4.35 -5.58 -29.36
N ASN A 256 5.20 -5.03 -30.22
CA ASN A 256 6.52 -5.58 -30.56
C ASN A 256 7.68 -4.79 -29.91
N ALA A 257 7.40 -3.64 -29.29
CA ALA A 257 8.40 -2.80 -28.63
C ALA A 257 8.80 -3.31 -27.22
N TYR A 258 7.98 -4.16 -26.62
CA TYR A 258 8.21 -4.74 -25.29
C TYR A 258 7.49 -6.09 -25.18
N LYS A 259 7.93 -6.93 -24.24
CA LYS A 259 7.33 -8.25 -24.02
C LYS A 259 6.24 -8.19 -22.97
N LEU A 260 5.07 -8.74 -23.26
CA LEU A 260 3.98 -8.81 -22.28
C LEU A 260 4.21 -9.94 -21.28
N PHE A 261 3.95 -9.65 -20.00
CA PHE A 261 3.93 -10.63 -18.93
C PHE A 261 2.55 -10.62 -18.26
N THR A 262 2.14 -11.78 -17.76
CA THR A 262 0.88 -11.93 -17.05
C THR A 262 1.11 -12.62 -15.71
N GLY A 263 0.26 -12.38 -14.73
CA GLY A 263 0.51 -12.84 -13.37
C GLY A 263 -0.70 -12.71 -12.44
N SER A 264 -0.42 -12.43 -11.17
CA SER A 264 -1.41 -12.15 -10.12
C SER A 264 -1.68 -10.65 -9.96
N ALA A 265 -2.85 -10.32 -9.44
CA ALA A 265 -3.22 -8.98 -8.99
C ALA A 265 -2.50 -8.58 -7.70
N SER A 266 -2.28 -9.55 -6.81
CA SER A 266 -1.67 -9.33 -5.50
C SER A 266 -0.15 -9.23 -5.65
N VAL A 267 0.43 -8.16 -5.13
CA VAL A 267 1.85 -7.83 -5.29
C VAL A 267 2.42 -7.22 -4.00
N ILE A 268 3.71 -7.40 -3.79
CA ILE A 268 4.49 -6.64 -2.82
C ILE A 268 5.63 -5.98 -3.57
N LEU A 269 5.63 -4.66 -3.61
CA LEU A 269 6.47 -3.86 -4.50
C LEU A 269 7.37 -2.95 -3.68
N SER A 270 8.65 -2.85 -4.04
CA SER A 270 9.55 -1.89 -3.38
C SER A 270 9.10 -0.47 -3.69
N ARG A 271 9.32 0.44 -2.74
CA ARG A 271 9.01 1.87 -2.92
C ARG A 271 9.66 2.44 -4.17
N LYS A 272 10.93 2.10 -4.40
CA LYS A 272 11.69 2.53 -5.58
C LYS A 272 10.98 2.17 -6.89
N PHE A 273 10.36 0.99 -6.95
CA PHE A 273 9.60 0.57 -8.13
C PHE A 273 8.26 1.33 -8.26
N ILE A 274 7.57 1.57 -7.15
CA ILE A 274 6.35 2.41 -7.15
C ILE A 274 6.67 3.84 -7.60
N GLU A 275 7.75 4.45 -7.11
CA GLU A 275 8.22 5.75 -7.55
C GLU A 275 8.52 5.76 -9.05
N TYR A 276 9.15 4.71 -9.57
CA TYR A 276 9.37 4.57 -11.01
C TYR A 276 8.05 4.54 -11.81
N CYS A 277 7.04 3.82 -11.33
CA CYS A 277 5.74 3.74 -12.00
C CYS A 277 4.96 5.06 -11.96
N ILE A 278 4.99 5.77 -10.83
CA ILE A 278 4.19 6.97 -10.59
C ILE A 278 4.88 8.25 -11.09
N LEU A 279 6.16 8.44 -10.78
CA LEU A 279 6.91 9.62 -11.21
C LEU A 279 7.29 9.53 -12.70
N GLY A 280 7.42 8.30 -13.23
CA GLY A 280 7.66 8.04 -14.65
C GLY A 280 8.96 8.68 -15.13
N THR A 281 10.08 8.38 -14.46
CA THR A 281 11.42 8.81 -14.92
C THR A 281 11.74 8.24 -16.30
N ASP A 282 11.17 7.09 -16.64
CA ASP A 282 11.14 6.50 -17.99
C ASP A 282 9.72 6.54 -18.58
N ASN A 283 9.60 6.42 -19.90
CA ASN A 283 8.32 6.45 -20.60
C ASN A 283 7.59 5.09 -20.62
N LEU A 284 8.26 3.98 -20.30
CA LEU A 284 7.69 2.64 -20.32
C LEU A 284 6.45 2.49 -19.42
N PRO A 285 6.44 2.92 -18.13
CA PRO A 285 5.23 2.86 -17.30
C PRO A 285 4.03 3.59 -17.90
N ARG A 286 4.26 4.76 -18.54
CA ARG A 286 3.20 5.54 -19.19
C ARG A 286 2.70 4.87 -20.47
N THR A 287 3.63 4.36 -21.28
CA THR A 287 3.32 3.59 -22.50
C THR A 287 2.47 2.36 -22.17
N LEU A 288 2.86 1.61 -21.15
CA LEU A 288 2.11 0.45 -20.69
C LEU A 288 0.75 0.86 -20.13
N MET A 289 0.65 1.97 -19.39
CA MET A 289 -0.64 2.45 -18.90
C MET A 289 -1.61 2.77 -20.06
N MET A 290 -1.14 3.39 -21.13
CA MET A 290 -1.95 3.61 -22.34
C MET A 290 -2.39 2.30 -23.00
N TYR A 291 -1.49 1.31 -23.09
CA TYR A 291 -1.83 -0.01 -23.62
C TYR A 291 -2.88 -0.72 -22.75
N TYR A 292 -2.71 -0.67 -21.44
CA TYR A 292 -3.58 -1.36 -20.49
C TYR A 292 -4.91 -0.62 -20.25
N ALA A 293 -5.06 0.65 -20.62
CA ALA A 293 -6.33 1.38 -20.51
C ALA A 293 -7.52 0.65 -21.16
N ASN A 294 -7.28 -0.12 -22.22
CA ASN A 294 -8.32 -0.86 -22.96
C ASN A 294 -8.10 -2.39 -22.95
N THR A 295 -7.49 -2.91 -21.87
CA THR A 295 -7.17 -4.35 -21.73
C THR A 295 -7.94 -4.99 -20.59
N LEU A 296 -8.40 -6.23 -20.80
CA LEU A 296 -9.04 -7.03 -19.76
C LEU A 296 -8.08 -7.31 -18.60
N SER A 297 -8.59 -7.17 -17.37
CA SER A 297 -7.87 -7.52 -16.14
C SER A 297 -6.45 -6.93 -16.10
N SER A 298 -6.33 -5.65 -16.47
CA SER A 298 -5.04 -4.98 -16.65
C SER A 298 -4.10 -5.04 -15.44
N HIS A 299 -4.69 -5.04 -14.25
CA HIS A 299 -4.00 -5.10 -12.98
C HIS A 299 -3.24 -6.43 -12.75
N THR A 300 -3.55 -7.51 -13.50
CA THR A 300 -2.81 -8.78 -13.43
C THR A 300 -1.59 -8.83 -14.35
N ASN A 301 -1.34 -7.77 -15.13
CA ASN A 301 -0.34 -7.77 -16.20
C ASN A 301 0.61 -6.57 -16.14
N TYR A 302 0.14 -5.42 -15.63
CA TYR A 302 0.89 -4.16 -15.66
C TYR A 302 2.22 -4.26 -14.92
N PHE A 303 2.21 -4.56 -13.61
CA PHE A 303 3.43 -4.54 -12.81
C PHE A 303 4.44 -5.59 -13.28
N GLN A 304 3.98 -6.78 -13.67
CA GLN A 304 4.80 -7.84 -14.26
C GLN A 304 5.53 -7.31 -15.51
N THR A 305 4.79 -6.66 -16.40
CA THR A 305 5.32 -6.18 -17.67
C THR A 305 6.28 -5.01 -17.46
N VAL A 306 5.97 -4.07 -16.57
CA VAL A 306 6.88 -2.96 -16.24
C VAL A 306 8.17 -3.50 -15.62
N LEU A 307 8.08 -4.35 -14.57
CA LEU A 307 9.25 -4.91 -13.87
C LEU A 307 10.17 -5.64 -14.83
N CYS A 308 9.61 -6.54 -15.64
CA CYS A 308 10.41 -7.32 -16.55
C CYS A 308 11.08 -6.42 -17.60
N ASN A 309 10.34 -5.54 -18.27
CA ASN A 309 10.94 -4.73 -19.34
C ASN A 309 11.81 -3.56 -18.85
N SER A 310 12.02 -3.41 -17.54
CA SER A 310 12.86 -2.36 -16.96
C SER A 310 14.22 -2.90 -16.51
N PRO A 311 15.35 -2.52 -17.14
CA PRO A 311 16.68 -3.03 -16.77
C PRO A 311 17.08 -2.79 -15.31
N GLY A 312 16.55 -1.74 -14.68
CA GLY A 312 16.81 -1.42 -13.27
C GLY A 312 16.03 -2.27 -12.26
N PHE A 313 15.03 -3.03 -12.71
CA PHE A 313 14.13 -3.80 -11.83
C PHE A 313 14.01 -5.27 -12.17
N ASN A 314 14.34 -5.67 -13.40
CA ASN A 314 14.19 -7.05 -13.87
C ASN A 314 15.04 -8.08 -13.12
N ARG A 315 16.00 -7.66 -12.28
CA ARG A 315 16.81 -8.50 -11.38
C ARG A 315 16.34 -8.49 -9.92
N THR A 316 15.42 -7.58 -9.59
CA THR A 316 14.86 -7.42 -8.24
C THR A 316 13.52 -8.16 -8.08
N ILE A 317 13.01 -8.74 -9.17
CA ILE A 317 11.75 -9.49 -9.16
C ILE A 317 11.97 -10.90 -8.62
N VAL A 318 11.12 -11.26 -7.65
CA VAL A 318 10.97 -12.60 -7.11
C VAL A 318 9.64 -13.11 -7.65
N ASN A 319 9.66 -14.21 -8.40
CA ASN A 319 8.48 -14.76 -9.09
C ASN A 319 7.54 -15.51 -8.13
N HIS A 320 7.03 -14.81 -7.13
CA HIS A 320 6.10 -15.30 -6.13
C HIS A 320 5.40 -14.09 -5.51
N HIS A 321 4.11 -14.19 -5.20
CA HIS A 321 3.33 -13.06 -4.65
C HIS A 321 3.01 -13.23 -3.14
N LEU A 322 3.52 -14.28 -2.50
CA LEU A 322 3.34 -14.59 -1.07
C LEU A 322 1.88 -14.77 -0.62
N HIS A 323 0.95 -15.06 -1.53
CA HIS A 323 -0.41 -15.45 -1.18
C HIS A 323 -0.61 -16.95 -1.39
N TYR A 324 -1.40 -17.55 -0.51
CA TYR A 324 -1.96 -18.87 -0.69
C TYR A 324 -3.31 -18.74 -1.41
N MET A 325 -3.44 -19.45 -2.52
CA MET A 325 -4.68 -19.51 -3.29
C MET A 325 -4.83 -20.88 -3.95
N ILE A 326 -6.06 -21.35 -4.09
CA ILE A 326 -6.36 -22.64 -4.74
C ILE A 326 -7.19 -22.39 -6.00
N TRP A 327 -6.79 -23.02 -7.10
CA TRP A 327 -7.53 -23.02 -8.35
C TRP A 327 -8.24 -24.36 -8.53
N ASP A 328 -9.52 -24.33 -8.88
CA ASP A 328 -10.24 -25.54 -9.29
C ASP A 328 -9.84 -25.96 -10.70
N ALA A 329 -10.04 -27.24 -11.04
CA ALA A 329 -9.74 -27.79 -12.36
C ALA A 329 -10.58 -27.17 -13.51
N SER A 330 -11.70 -26.51 -13.19
CA SER A 330 -12.50 -25.76 -14.15
C SER A 330 -11.81 -24.44 -14.52
N PRO A 331 -11.93 -23.94 -15.77
CA PRO A 331 -11.42 -22.64 -16.17
C PRO A 331 -12.23 -21.48 -15.54
N LYS A 332 -12.32 -21.47 -14.21
CA LYS A 332 -12.85 -20.35 -13.44
C LYS A 332 -11.90 -19.17 -13.61
N LYS A 333 -12.48 -17.97 -13.70
CA LYS A 333 -11.73 -16.72 -13.87
C LYS A 333 -11.01 -16.30 -12.58
N GLU A 334 -11.40 -16.88 -11.45
CA GLU A 334 -10.94 -16.54 -10.11
C GLU A 334 -10.62 -17.82 -9.32
N PRO A 335 -9.67 -17.77 -8.36
CA PRO A 335 -9.43 -18.85 -7.42
C PRO A 335 -10.69 -19.16 -6.60
N ARG A 336 -10.79 -20.40 -6.10
CA ARG A 336 -11.94 -20.79 -5.27
C ARG A 336 -11.86 -20.15 -3.88
N LEU A 337 -13.01 -20.15 -3.21
CA LEU A 337 -13.09 -19.73 -1.82
C LEU A 337 -12.37 -20.74 -0.92
N LEU A 338 -11.57 -20.22 0.00
CA LEU A 338 -10.85 -20.98 1.03
C LEU A 338 -11.79 -21.24 2.21
N THR A 339 -11.75 -22.46 2.73
CA THR A 339 -12.61 -22.93 3.82
C THR A 339 -11.78 -23.48 4.98
N MET A 340 -12.45 -23.96 6.03
CA MET A 340 -11.82 -24.65 7.16
C MET A 340 -10.94 -25.84 6.72
N ASP A 341 -11.30 -26.52 5.64
CA ASP A 341 -10.56 -27.69 5.13
C ASP A 341 -9.16 -27.31 4.63
N ASP A 342 -8.96 -26.04 4.27
CA ASP A 342 -7.70 -25.53 3.72
C ASP A 342 -6.73 -25.05 4.80
N LEU A 343 -7.16 -24.87 6.04
CA LEU A 343 -6.39 -24.25 7.13
C LEU A 343 -5.01 -24.86 7.33
N LYS A 344 -4.95 -26.19 7.35
CA LYS A 344 -3.69 -26.92 7.52
C LYS A 344 -2.74 -26.63 6.35
N ASN A 345 -3.24 -26.60 5.13
CA ASN A 345 -2.41 -26.35 3.96
C ASN A 345 -1.96 -24.89 3.90
N MET A 346 -2.89 -23.95 4.16
CA MET A 346 -2.61 -22.51 4.25
C MET A 346 -1.42 -22.23 5.18
N THR A 347 -1.50 -22.75 6.40
CA THR A 347 -0.48 -22.52 7.43
C THR A 347 0.86 -23.15 7.09
N ILE A 348 0.90 -24.33 6.46
CA ILE A 348 2.16 -25.03 6.14
C ILE A 348 2.94 -24.37 4.98
N THR A 349 2.27 -23.72 4.02
CA THR A 349 2.95 -23.18 2.82
C THR A 349 3.97 -22.08 3.09
N GLY A 350 3.85 -21.37 4.21
CA GLY A 350 4.69 -20.21 4.52
C GLY A 350 4.30 -18.93 3.77
N ALA A 351 3.20 -18.92 3.02
CA ALA A 351 2.64 -17.69 2.47
C ALA A 351 2.29 -16.69 3.60
N ALA A 352 2.28 -15.39 3.27
CA ALA A 352 1.97 -14.32 4.22
C ALA A 352 0.46 -14.01 4.27
N PHE A 353 -0.24 -14.22 3.15
CA PHE A 353 -1.66 -13.94 2.98
C PHE A 353 -2.41 -15.13 2.38
N GLY A 354 -3.72 -15.20 2.58
CA GLY A 354 -4.62 -16.16 1.92
C GLY A 354 -5.69 -15.46 1.09
N THR A 355 -6.13 -16.11 0.00
CA THR A 355 -7.19 -15.61 -0.87
C THR A 355 -7.92 -16.75 -1.60
N ARG A 356 -9.25 -16.74 -1.77
CA ARG A 356 -10.24 -15.73 -1.35
C ARG A 356 -11.10 -16.24 -0.20
N PHE A 357 -11.51 -15.36 0.70
CA PHE A 357 -12.44 -15.69 1.78
C PHE A 357 -13.84 -15.13 1.55
N SER A 358 -14.86 -15.89 1.96
CA SER A 358 -16.24 -15.41 1.98
C SER A 358 -16.42 -14.31 3.03
N LYS A 359 -17.44 -13.47 2.87
CA LYS A 359 -17.81 -12.50 3.90
C LYS A 359 -18.23 -13.24 5.18
N ASN A 360 -17.63 -12.87 6.31
CA ASN A 360 -17.90 -13.45 7.63
C ASN A 360 -17.73 -14.98 7.68
N ASP A 361 -16.79 -15.53 6.90
CA ASP A 361 -16.49 -16.95 6.92
C ASP A 361 -15.88 -17.36 8.28
N PRO A 362 -16.35 -18.46 8.93
CA PRO A 362 -15.80 -18.94 10.20
C PRO A 362 -14.29 -19.23 10.15
N VAL A 363 -13.74 -19.50 8.96
CA VAL A 363 -12.29 -19.68 8.79
C VAL A 363 -11.50 -18.43 9.22
N LEU A 364 -12.05 -17.24 9.04
CA LEU A 364 -11.41 -15.99 9.46
C LEU A 364 -11.32 -15.90 10.98
N ASP A 365 -12.34 -16.35 11.71
CA ASP A 365 -12.35 -16.37 13.18
C ASP A 365 -11.33 -17.37 13.71
N HIS A 366 -11.17 -18.49 13.02
CA HIS A 366 -10.14 -19.48 13.33
C HIS A 366 -8.72 -18.93 13.06
N ILE A 367 -8.50 -18.25 11.93
CA ILE A 367 -7.22 -17.59 11.63
C ILE A 367 -6.90 -16.54 12.70
N ASP A 368 -7.87 -15.70 13.06
CA ASP A 368 -7.69 -14.69 14.10
C ASP A 368 -7.24 -15.32 15.42
N LYS A 369 -7.94 -16.35 15.87
CA LYS A 369 -7.66 -16.98 17.17
C LYS A 369 -6.37 -17.79 17.16
N GLU A 370 -6.22 -18.72 16.22
CA GLU A 370 -5.18 -19.75 16.28
C GLU A 370 -3.89 -19.32 15.57
N THR A 371 -3.98 -18.44 14.56
CA THR A 371 -2.80 -17.97 13.81
C THR A 371 -2.33 -16.59 14.27
N LEU A 372 -3.25 -15.66 14.48
CA LEU A 372 -2.93 -14.26 14.80
C LEU A 372 -3.02 -13.94 16.30
N SER A 373 -3.51 -14.87 17.13
CA SER A 373 -3.76 -14.63 18.57
C SER A 373 -4.57 -13.35 18.83
N ARG A 374 -5.54 -13.08 17.94
CA ARG A 374 -6.34 -11.86 17.88
C ARG A 374 -7.74 -12.13 18.40
N GLY A 375 -8.19 -11.29 19.34
CA GLY A 375 -9.59 -11.27 19.79
C GLY A 375 -10.51 -10.50 18.83
N PRO A 376 -11.84 -10.73 18.88
CA PRO A 376 -12.81 -10.00 18.05
C PRO A 376 -12.68 -8.48 18.21
N GLY A 377 -12.62 -7.75 17.09
CA GLY A 377 -12.49 -6.28 17.07
C GLY A 377 -11.15 -5.73 17.62
N ARG A 378 -10.20 -6.60 17.99
CA ARG A 378 -8.89 -6.19 18.51
C ARG A 378 -7.84 -6.18 17.42
N ILE A 379 -6.80 -5.39 17.63
CA ILE A 379 -5.57 -5.40 16.83
C ILE A 379 -4.77 -6.67 17.15
N VAL A 380 -4.03 -7.19 16.17
CA VAL A 380 -3.08 -8.29 16.41
C VAL A 380 -2.01 -7.84 17.41
N PRO A 381 -1.84 -8.54 18.54
CA PRO A 381 -0.80 -8.19 19.50
C PRO A 381 0.60 -8.40 18.89
N GLY A 382 1.48 -7.41 19.09
CA GLY A 382 2.89 -7.46 18.69
C GLY A 382 3.78 -6.94 19.82
N GLY A 383 5.10 -6.87 19.59
CA GLY A 383 6.08 -6.45 20.59
C GLY A 383 5.93 -5.01 21.09
N TRP A 384 5.22 -4.18 20.33
CA TRP A 384 4.86 -2.81 20.73
C TRP A 384 3.64 -2.76 21.68
N CYS A 385 2.94 -3.86 21.91
CA CYS A 385 1.76 -3.94 22.78
C CYS A 385 2.18 -4.31 24.22
N LEU A 386 2.12 -3.34 25.15
CA LEU A 386 2.57 -3.48 26.55
C LEU A 386 1.43 -3.66 27.57
N GLY A 387 0.20 -3.83 27.10
CA GLY A 387 -0.98 -4.01 27.94
C GLY A 387 -0.95 -5.34 28.71
N GLY A 388 -1.54 -5.35 29.90
CA GLY A 388 -1.58 -6.54 30.75
C GLY A 388 -2.50 -7.66 30.23
N SER A 389 -2.28 -8.87 30.72
CA SER A 389 -2.96 -10.11 30.28
C SER A 389 -4.48 -10.14 30.51
N HIS A 390 -5.02 -9.29 31.37
CA HIS A 390 -6.45 -9.21 31.69
C HIS A 390 -7.24 -8.20 30.84
N GLY A 391 -6.57 -7.46 29.94
CA GLY A 391 -7.16 -6.37 29.16
C GLY A 391 -6.95 -6.50 27.64
N ASP A 392 -6.98 -5.37 26.94
CA ASP A 392 -6.50 -5.28 25.56
C ASP A 392 -4.96 -5.16 25.58
N PRO A 393 -4.22 -6.14 25.01
CA PRO A 393 -2.76 -6.10 24.99
C PRO A 393 -2.21 -4.82 24.34
N CYS A 394 -2.92 -4.23 23.38
CA CYS A 394 -2.44 -3.07 22.63
C CYS A 394 -2.98 -1.73 23.18
N ALA A 395 -3.61 -1.75 24.37
CA ALA A 395 -4.08 -0.54 25.04
C ALA A 395 -2.93 0.34 25.57
N VAL A 396 -1.78 -0.27 25.91
CA VAL A 396 -0.57 0.45 26.33
C VAL A 396 0.47 0.35 25.20
N TRP A 397 0.95 1.50 24.77
CA TRP A 397 1.88 1.63 23.67
C TRP A 397 3.34 1.55 24.11
N GLY A 398 4.08 0.63 23.51
CA GLY A 398 5.53 0.49 23.61
C GLY A 398 6.26 1.01 22.38
N ASN A 399 7.49 0.53 22.21
CA ASN A 399 8.33 0.87 21.07
C ASN A 399 7.90 0.07 19.82
N PRO A 400 7.48 0.73 18.71
CA PRO A 400 7.17 0.09 17.43
C PRO A 400 8.29 -0.76 16.81
N ASP A 401 9.54 -0.58 17.24
CA ASP A 401 10.70 -1.28 16.68
C ASP A 401 10.95 -2.64 17.34
N VAL A 402 10.28 -2.92 18.46
CA VAL A 402 10.36 -4.19 19.15
C VAL A 402 9.38 -5.16 18.50
N LEU A 403 9.93 -6.17 17.81
CA LEU A 403 9.16 -7.24 17.18
C LEU A 403 9.31 -8.53 18.00
N ILE A 404 8.19 -9.25 18.17
CA ILE A 404 8.15 -10.60 18.76
C ILE A 404 7.70 -11.56 17.65
N PRO A 405 8.63 -12.07 16.82
CA PRO A 405 8.29 -13.04 15.79
C PRO A 405 7.77 -14.33 16.43
N GLY A 406 6.69 -14.87 15.88
CA GLY A 406 6.11 -16.14 16.26
C GLY A 406 6.47 -17.27 15.27
N PRO A 407 5.72 -18.38 15.30
CA PRO A 407 5.93 -19.50 14.39
C PRO A 407 5.72 -19.15 12.91
N GLY A 408 4.98 -18.07 12.61
CA GLY A 408 4.76 -17.58 11.25
C GLY A 408 6.06 -17.12 10.58
N ALA A 409 6.92 -16.43 11.33
CA ALA A 409 8.22 -15.96 10.85
C ALA A 409 9.10 -17.11 10.33
N ALA A 410 9.16 -18.23 11.05
CA ALA A 410 9.97 -19.37 10.66
C ALA A 410 9.48 -19.99 9.33
N ARG A 411 8.15 -20.09 9.14
CA ARG A 411 7.56 -20.63 7.91
C ARG A 411 7.78 -19.68 6.74
N LEU A 412 7.58 -18.38 6.95
CA LEU A 412 7.79 -17.34 5.94
C LEU A 412 9.28 -17.24 5.54
N ALA A 413 10.19 -17.25 6.52
CA ALA A 413 11.63 -17.24 6.26
C ALA A 413 12.06 -18.45 5.44
N LYS A 414 11.50 -19.64 5.72
CA LYS A 414 11.80 -20.86 4.96
C LYS A 414 11.41 -20.74 3.48
N ILE A 415 10.19 -20.28 3.16
CA ILE A 415 9.78 -20.12 1.75
C ILE A 415 10.59 -19.00 1.07
N ILE A 416 10.90 -17.90 1.76
CA ILE A 416 11.69 -16.82 1.17
C ILE A 416 13.13 -17.29 0.89
N ALA A 417 13.75 -18.03 1.80
CA ALA A 417 15.08 -18.61 1.57
C ALA A 417 15.09 -19.56 0.36
N ASP A 418 14.06 -20.38 0.18
CA ASP A 418 13.90 -21.24 -0.99
C ASP A 418 13.74 -20.44 -2.29
N LEU A 419 12.89 -19.40 -2.28
CA LEU A 419 12.67 -18.50 -3.43
C LEU A 419 13.93 -17.73 -3.83
N LEU A 420 14.74 -17.33 -2.85
CA LEU A 420 15.99 -16.58 -3.06
C LEU A 420 17.21 -17.48 -3.27
N SER A 421 17.05 -18.81 -3.25
CA SER A 421 18.14 -19.72 -3.60
C SER A 421 18.61 -19.48 -5.05
N ASP A 422 19.93 -19.48 -5.27
CA ASP A 422 20.53 -19.08 -6.55
C ASP A 422 19.91 -19.80 -7.76
N GLY A 423 19.66 -21.10 -7.64
CA GLY A 423 19.07 -21.89 -8.73
C GLY A 423 17.63 -21.49 -9.06
N LYS A 424 16.80 -21.27 -8.03
CA LYS A 424 15.39 -20.92 -8.21
C LYS A 424 15.22 -19.48 -8.66
N LEU A 425 15.93 -18.55 -8.02
CA LEU A 425 15.87 -17.13 -8.38
C LEU A 425 16.27 -16.91 -9.84
N ARG A 426 17.38 -17.52 -10.30
CA ARG A 426 17.86 -17.40 -11.69
C ARG A 426 16.92 -18.03 -12.71
N SER A 427 16.38 -19.21 -12.41
CA SER A 427 15.48 -19.93 -13.34
C SER A 427 14.10 -19.29 -13.47
N GLN A 428 13.68 -18.50 -12.49
CA GLN A 428 12.37 -17.86 -12.44
C GLN A 428 12.38 -16.36 -12.76
N GLN A 429 13.53 -15.79 -13.15
CA GLN A 429 13.61 -14.41 -13.64
C GLN A 429 12.74 -14.20 -14.89
N CYS A 430 12.57 -12.95 -15.29
CA CYS A 430 11.89 -12.60 -16.53
C CYS A 430 12.59 -13.26 -17.74
N ILE A 431 11.82 -14.00 -18.55
CA ILE A 431 12.34 -14.74 -19.72
C ILE A 431 11.91 -14.04 -21.01
N TRP A 432 12.89 -13.61 -21.82
CA TRP A 432 12.66 -12.95 -23.11
C TRP A 432 12.55 -13.88 -24.32
N LYS A 433 12.79 -15.18 -24.16
CA LYS A 433 12.72 -16.18 -25.26
C LYS A 433 11.44 -16.13 -26.09
#